data_AF-A0A968RXB3-F1
#
_entry.id   AF-A0A968RXB3-F1
#
_cell.length_a   1.000
_cell.length_b   1.000
_cell.length_c   1.000
_cell.angle_alpha   90.00
_cell.angle_beta   90.00
_cell.angle_gamma   90.00
#
_symmetry.space_group_name_H-M   'P 1'
#
loop_
_entity.id
_entity.type
_entity.pdbx_description
1 polymer ?
#
loop_
_entity_poly.entity_id
_entity_poly.type
_entity_poly.pdbx_seq_one_letter_code
_entity_poly.pdbx_strand_id
1 'polypeptide(L)'
;MNAVIDNTHPLAFGMRSELYTLRFDTDVLQPDPDLQTVGYYEKNTTNLLVAGLATSNNLKHLAGNTFAAVKPMGKGKIVFLLDNTQYRMFWIGGMRMMQNAVMLMPSF
;
A
#
# COMPACT_ATOMS: atom_id res chain seq x y z
N MET A 1 -6.94 7.21 4.08
CA MET A 1 -6.49 6.34 5.19
C MET A 1 -5.04 6.65 5.49
N ASN A 2 -4.64 6.56 6.76
CA ASN A 2 -3.24 6.60 7.16
C ASN A 2 -2.58 5.24 6.88
N ALA A 3 -1.42 5.27 6.24
CA ALA A 3 -0.70 4.08 5.81
C ALA A 3 0.79 4.25 6.09
N VAL A 4 1.42 3.12 6.44
CA VAL A 4 2.85 3.01 6.69
C VAL A 4 3.48 2.23 5.55
N ILE A 5 4.66 2.66 5.13
CA ILE A 5 5.41 2.10 4.02
C ILE A 5 6.84 1.78 4.45
N ASP A 6 7.33 0.61 4.06
CA ASP A 6 8.74 0.25 4.17
C ASP A 6 9.54 0.82 2.99
N ASN A 7 10.18 1.96 3.22
CA ASN A 7 10.98 2.66 2.22
C ASN A 7 12.36 2.01 1.97
N THR A 8 12.73 0.95 2.70
CA THR A 8 13.93 0.15 2.40
C THR A 8 13.69 -0.81 1.24
N HIS A 9 12.42 -1.15 0.97
CA HIS A 9 12.04 -1.98 -0.15
C HIS A 9 12.09 -1.21 -1.48
N PRO A 10 12.64 -1.79 -2.59
CA PRO A 10 12.78 -1.09 -3.87
C PRO A 10 11.48 -0.48 -4.42
N LEU A 11 10.34 -1.15 -4.18
CA LEU A 11 9.02 -0.65 -4.56
C LEU A 11 8.70 0.73 -3.97
N ALA A 12 9.15 1.04 -2.75
CA ALA A 12 8.89 2.30 -2.07
C ALA A 12 10.12 3.24 -2.03
N PHE A 13 11.14 2.96 -2.83
CA PHE A 13 12.36 3.75 -2.85
C PHE A 13 12.09 5.24 -3.13
N GLY A 14 12.64 6.10 -2.27
CA GLY A 14 12.49 7.55 -2.34
C GLY A 14 11.14 8.09 -1.87
N MET A 15 10.32 7.26 -1.21
CA MET A 15 9.10 7.69 -0.52
C MET A 15 9.34 7.91 0.98
N ARG A 16 8.41 8.61 1.63
CA ARG A 16 8.36 8.72 3.09
C ARG A 16 7.77 7.44 3.67
N SER A 17 8.07 7.17 4.94
CA SER A 17 7.55 6.01 5.68
C SER A 17 6.05 6.10 5.97
N GLU A 18 5.45 7.29 5.82
CA GLU A 18 4.03 7.52 5.99
C GLU A 18 3.42 8.04 4.70
N LEU A 19 2.24 7.53 4.36
CA LEU A 19 1.46 7.90 3.19
C LEU A 19 -0.02 8.02 3.56
N TYR A 20 -0.69 9.00 2.98
CA TYR A 20 -2.14 9.03 2.97
C TYR A 20 -2.66 8.42 1.66
N THR A 21 -3.56 7.45 1.77
CA THR A 21 -4.16 6.80 0.60
C THR A 21 -5.64 7.15 0.46
N LEU A 22 -6.14 7.15 -0.78
CA LEU A 22 -7.56 7.25 -1.07
C LEU A 22 -8.14 5.86 -1.26
N ARG A 23 -9.23 5.60 -0.54
CA ARG A 23 -9.82 4.28 -0.43
C ARG A 23 -11.33 4.38 -0.62
N PHE A 24 -11.87 3.53 -1.49
CA PHE A 24 -13.31 3.50 -1.82
C PHE A 24 -13.96 2.13 -1.54
N ASP A 25 -13.16 1.08 -1.39
CA ASP A 25 -13.60 -0.29 -1.08
C ASP A 25 -12.87 -0.83 0.17
N THR A 26 -13.12 -2.10 0.48
CA THR A 26 -12.56 -2.80 1.65
C THR A 26 -11.59 -3.93 1.32
N ASP A 27 -11.23 -4.13 0.04
CA ASP A 27 -10.40 -5.25 -0.42
C ASP A 27 -8.94 -5.17 0.04
N VAL A 28 -8.54 -6.00 1.01
CA VAL A 28 -7.17 -5.95 1.56
C VAL A 28 -6.46 -7.28 1.46
N LEU A 29 -5.13 -7.23 1.38
CA LEU A 29 -4.30 -8.40 1.51
C LEU A 29 -3.98 -8.63 2.99
N GLN A 30 -4.11 -9.87 3.44
CA GLN A 30 -3.60 -10.27 4.73
C GLN A 30 -2.08 -10.41 4.64
N PRO A 31 -1.32 -9.95 5.65
CA PRO A 31 0.11 -10.22 5.72
C PRO A 31 0.36 -11.73 5.70
N ASP A 32 1.26 -12.16 4.82
CA ASP A 32 1.60 -13.56 4.60
C ASP A 32 3.13 -13.70 4.48
N PRO A 33 3.74 -14.77 5.01
CA PRO A 33 5.19 -14.97 4.90
C PRO A 33 5.72 -15.02 3.46
N ASP A 34 4.91 -15.48 2.51
CA ASP A 34 5.26 -15.55 1.09
C ASP A 34 4.99 -14.23 0.35
N LEU A 35 4.50 -13.21 1.07
CA LEU A 35 4.16 -11.90 0.54
C LEU A 35 5.01 -10.81 1.21
N GLN A 36 5.88 -10.17 0.45
CA GLN A 36 6.67 -9.03 0.92
C GLN A 36 5.74 -7.83 1.06
N THR A 37 5.33 -7.55 2.29
CA THR A 37 4.48 -6.40 2.63
C THR A 37 5.31 -5.13 2.56
N VAL A 38 5.00 -4.26 1.61
CA VAL A 38 5.70 -2.98 1.41
C VAL A 38 4.90 -1.83 2.02
N GLY A 39 3.58 -1.91 1.97
CA GLY A 39 2.70 -0.90 2.52
C GLY A 39 1.50 -1.53 3.23
N TYR A 40 1.26 -1.11 4.46
CA TYR A 40 0.15 -1.54 5.28
C TYR A 40 -0.58 -0.36 5.93
N TYR A 41 -1.84 -0.55 6.29
CA TYR A 41 -2.63 0.47 6.96
C TYR A 41 -2.26 0.60 8.44
N GLU A 42 -2.39 1.82 8.97
CA GLU A 42 -2.17 2.08 10.40
C GLU A 42 -2.96 1.08 11.26
N LYS A 43 -2.26 0.45 12.23
CA LYS A 43 -2.82 -0.63 13.07
C LYS A 43 -3.83 -0.08 14.07
N ASN A 44 -3.63 1.16 14.52
CA ASN A 44 -4.59 1.80 15.41
C ASN A 44 -5.77 2.37 14.61
N THR A 45 -6.96 1.78 14.78
CA THR A 45 -8.19 2.23 14.11
C THR A 45 -8.53 3.70 14.36
N THR A 46 -8.11 4.27 15.49
CA THR A 46 -8.34 5.68 15.83
C THR A 46 -7.52 6.63 14.95
N ASN A 47 -6.34 6.19 14.50
CA ASN A 47 -5.43 6.98 13.67
C ASN A 47 -5.51 6.61 12.18
N LEU A 48 -6.27 5.57 11.84
CA LEU A 48 -6.40 5.05 10.49
C LEU A 48 -7.24 5.97 9.59
N LEU A 49 -8.36 6.49 10.11
CA LEU A 49 -9.23 7.41 9.37
C LEU A 49 -8.76 8.85 9.57
N VAL A 50 -8.15 9.43 8.54
CA VAL A 50 -7.69 10.82 8.56
C VAL A 50 -8.81 11.78 8.16
N ALA A 51 -9.57 11.42 7.12
CA ALA A 51 -10.69 12.18 6.61
C ALA A 51 -11.64 11.25 5.85
N GLY A 52 -12.93 11.63 5.79
CA GLY A 52 -13.98 10.89 5.11
C GLY A 52 -14.87 10.09 6.07
N LEU A 53 -15.55 9.08 5.53
CA LEU A 53 -16.49 8.25 6.27
C LEU A 53 -16.10 6.77 6.11
N ALA A 54 -15.95 6.07 7.23
CA ALA A 54 -15.79 4.63 7.27
C ALA A 54 -16.50 4.08 8.51
N THR A 55 -17.15 2.93 8.38
CA THR A 55 -17.76 2.25 9.53
C THR A 55 -16.66 1.68 10.43
N SER A 56 -16.95 1.54 11.72
CA SER A 56 -16.02 0.93 12.68
C SER A 56 -15.60 -0.49 12.29
N ASN A 57 -16.51 -1.27 11.69
CA ASN A 57 -16.22 -2.61 11.18
C ASN A 57 -15.22 -2.57 10.03
N ASN A 58 -15.38 -1.63 9.07
CA ASN A 58 -14.44 -1.49 7.96
C ASN A 58 -13.07 -1.02 8.46
N LEU A 59 -13.02 -0.10 9.42
CA LEU A 59 -11.74 0.34 10.01
C LEU A 59 -11.00 -0.81 10.69
N LYS A 60 -11.72 -1.66 11.44
CA LYS A 60 -11.13 -2.89 12.03
C LYS A 60 -10.66 -3.87 10.96
N HIS A 61 -11.39 -4.00 9.86
CA HIS A 61 -11.02 -4.87 8.75
C HIS A 61 -9.79 -4.39 8.00
N LEU A 62 -9.62 -3.07 7.86
CA LEU A 62 -8.48 -2.48 7.14
C LEU A 62 -7.22 -2.38 8.01
N ALA A 63 -7.37 -2.15 9.31
CA ALA A 63 -6.25 -1.87 10.21
C ALA A 63 -5.18 -2.97 10.21
N GLY A 64 -3.93 -2.58 9.96
CA GLY A 64 -2.79 -3.49 9.91
C GLY A 64 -2.71 -4.40 8.69
N ASN A 65 -3.71 -4.38 7.80
CA ASN A 65 -3.68 -5.15 6.56
C ASN A 65 -2.92 -4.41 5.45
N THR A 66 -2.57 -5.18 4.43
CA THR A 66 -1.62 -4.79 3.39
C THR A 66 -2.35 -4.25 2.16
N PHE A 67 -1.85 -3.13 1.63
CA PHE A 67 -2.36 -2.51 0.40
C PHE A 67 -1.32 -2.48 -0.72
N ALA A 68 -0.03 -2.60 -0.39
CA ALA A 68 1.06 -2.68 -1.35
C ALA A 68 1.99 -3.83 -0.98
N ALA A 69 2.20 -4.75 -1.93
CA ALA A 69 2.96 -5.96 -1.66
C ALA A 69 3.67 -6.50 -2.90
N VAL A 70 4.70 -7.32 -2.68
CA VAL A 70 5.44 -8.01 -3.73
C VAL A 70 5.50 -9.49 -3.46
N LYS A 71 5.20 -10.29 -4.48
CA LYS A 71 5.36 -11.74 -4.44
C LYS A 71 6.36 -12.19 -5.51
N PRO A 72 7.53 -12.72 -5.14
CA PRO A 72 8.42 -13.38 -6.09
C PRO A 72 7.73 -14.57 -6.75
N MET A 73 7.83 -14.71 -8.07
CA MET A 73 7.25 -15.84 -8.80
C MET A 73 8.15 -16.24 -9.98
N GLY A 74 8.80 -17.39 -9.85
CA GLY A 74 9.76 -17.87 -10.84
C GLY A 74 10.90 -16.87 -11.03
N LYS A 75 11.10 -16.41 -12.27
CA LYS A 75 12.11 -15.39 -12.63
C LYS A 75 11.60 -13.95 -12.52
N GLY A 76 10.31 -13.77 -12.18
CA GLY A 76 9.66 -12.47 -12.12
C GLY A 76 9.08 -12.20 -10.74
N LYS A 77 8.31 -11.11 -10.65
CA LYS A 77 7.67 -10.66 -9.42
C LYS A 77 6.27 -10.16 -9.75
N ILE A 78 5.33 -10.42 -8.87
CA ILE A 78 3.98 -9.86 -8.92
C ILE A 78 3.95 -8.70 -7.93
N VAL A 79 3.59 -7.52 -8.42
CA VAL A 79 3.40 -6.34 -7.57
C VAL A 79 1.91 -6.11 -7.39
N PHE A 80 1.46 -6.11 -6.15
CA PHE A 80 0.09 -5.81 -5.76
C PHE A 80 0.01 -4.36 -5.29
N LEU A 81 -0.90 -3.58 -5.91
CA LEU A 81 -1.23 -2.22 -5.53
C LEU A 81 -2.74 -2.12 -5.48
N LEU A 82 -3.32 -2.25 -4.29
CA LEU A 82 -4.77 -2.30 -4.11
C LEU A 82 -5.37 -0.89 -4.08
N ASP A 83 -4.63 0.08 -3.53
CA ASP A 83 -5.02 1.47 -3.58
C ASP A 83 -4.69 2.09 -4.93
N ASN A 84 -5.58 2.99 -5.38
CA ASN A 84 -5.35 3.71 -6.62
C ASN A 84 -4.18 4.69 -6.46
N THR A 85 -3.06 4.39 -7.12
CA THR A 85 -1.80 5.13 -7.00
C THR A 85 -1.86 6.54 -7.61
N GLN A 86 -2.79 6.77 -8.54
CA GLN A 86 -2.89 7.99 -9.34
C GLN A 86 -4.36 8.34 -9.62
N TYR A 87 -5.18 8.36 -8.57
CA TYR A 87 -6.61 8.61 -8.71
C TYR A 87 -6.88 9.98 -9.34
N ARG A 88 -7.35 9.96 -10.60
CA ARG A 88 -7.67 11.13 -11.44
C ARG A 88 -6.55 12.20 -11.47
N MET A 89 -5.29 11.81 -11.30
CA MET A 89 -4.12 12.69 -11.28
C MET A 89 -4.10 13.83 -10.23
N PHE A 90 -5.09 13.93 -9.34
CA PHE A 90 -5.02 14.87 -8.21
C PHE A 90 -4.43 14.23 -6.96
N TRP A 91 -4.56 12.91 -6.79
CA TRP A 91 -3.96 12.17 -5.69
C TRP A 91 -2.80 11.32 -6.19
N ILE A 92 -1.60 11.90 -6.11
CA ILE A 92 -0.36 11.33 -6.66
C ILE A 92 0.50 10.63 -5.61
N GLY A 93 -0.01 10.46 -4.39
CA GLY A 93 0.77 9.92 -3.26
C GLY A 93 1.35 8.53 -3.51
N GLY A 94 0.63 7.67 -4.24
CA GLY A 94 1.10 6.33 -4.59
C GLY A 94 1.82 6.22 -5.95
N MET A 95 1.91 7.31 -6.72
CA MET A 95 2.42 7.30 -8.10
C MET A 95 3.86 6.76 -8.18
N ARG A 96 4.68 7.08 -7.18
CA ARG A 96 6.08 6.64 -7.14
C ARG A 96 6.21 5.13 -6.95
N MET A 97 5.30 4.47 -6.22
CA MET A 97 5.28 3.00 -6.14
C MET A 97 5.03 2.37 -7.50
N MET A 98 4.09 2.93 -8.29
CA MET A 98 3.82 2.44 -9.64
C MET A 98 5.03 2.59 -10.56
N GLN A 99 5.73 3.73 -10.48
CA GLN A 99 6.96 3.96 -11.26
C GLN A 99 8.06 2.97 -10.85
N ASN A 100 8.29 2.79 -9.55
CA ASN A 100 9.27 1.85 -9.04
C ASN A 100 8.92 0.39 -9.41
N ALA A 101 7.63 0.03 -9.44
CA ALA A 101 7.17 -1.29 -9.87
C ALA A 101 7.59 -1.62 -11.31
N VAL A 102 7.56 -0.64 -12.21
CA VAL A 102 7.92 -0.84 -13.62
C VAL A 102 9.42 -0.66 -13.86
N MET A 103 10.03 0.35 -13.23
CA MET A 103 11.38 0.79 -13.57
C MET A 103 12.47 0.19 -12.67
N LEU A 104 12.18 -0.04 -11.38
CA LEU A 104 13.18 -0.50 -10.41
C LEU A 104 13.06 -1.98 -10.13
N MET A 105 11.84 -2.48 -9.88
CA MET A 105 11.62 -3.88 -9.47
C MET A 105 12.20 -4.95 -10.42
N PRO A 106 12.27 -4.76 -11.76
CA PRO A 106 12.92 -5.74 -12.64
C PRO A 106 14.43 -5.91 -12.43
N SER A 107 15.09 -4.94 -11.80
CA SER A 107 16.54 -4.93 -11.58
C SER A 107 16.96 -5.62 -10.28
N PHE A 108 16.01 -5.93 -9.40
CA PHE A 108 16.20 -6.65 -8.13
C PHE A 108 15.58 -8.03 -8.23
#